data_AF-A0A2V3JIW5-F1
#
_entry.id   AF-A0A2V3JIW5-F1
#
_cell.length_a   1.000
_cell.length_b   1.000
_cell.length_c   1.000
_cell.angle_alpha   90.00
_cell.angle_beta   90.00
_cell.angle_gamma   90.00
#
_symmetry.space_group_name_H-M   'P 1'
#
loop_
_entity.id
_entity.type
_entity.pdbx_description
1 polymer ?
#
loop_
_entity_poly.entity_id
_entity_poly.type
_entity_poly.pdbx_seq_one_letter_code
_entity_poly.pdbx_strand_id
1 'polypeptide(L)'
;MRIAVEEVHKLNREADETPGILRISLDAKARIKVGPFSRGGYSRQHKDGIDHDFDPDVVLGLFGFLLPEHDDTHFYFTKSKITADFIVDAIESLWSELKQTRKIHTLVLNMDNGPENNSHRTQFIKRIVDFAYSNSLHVRLGYYPPYHSKYNPIERVWGRLENHWNGELLDSEEKVLGLASTMTWKGNTPTIEMVEGNYNTGAKLTKTEMQKYEQRISRHPKLGKYFVDINPLRA
;
A
#
# COMPACT_ATOMS: atom_id res chain seq x y z
N MET A 1 16.44 -9.58 14.03
CA MET A 1 15.12 -8.93 13.95
C MET A 1 15.17 -7.48 14.45
N ARG A 2 15.69 -7.21 15.67
CA ARG A 2 15.94 -5.86 16.18
C ARG A 2 16.69 -4.95 15.20
N ILE A 3 17.78 -5.45 14.60
CA ILE A 3 18.59 -4.74 13.61
C ILE A 3 17.76 -4.27 12.40
N ALA A 4 16.79 -5.07 11.94
CA ALA A 4 15.99 -4.69 10.78
C ALA A 4 15.00 -3.55 11.12
N VAL A 5 14.42 -3.56 12.31
CA VAL A 5 13.55 -2.46 12.78
C VAL A 5 14.36 -1.18 12.94
N GLU A 6 15.56 -1.26 13.52
CA GLU A 6 16.49 -0.14 13.63
C GLU A 6 16.86 0.44 12.26
N GLU A 7 17.11 -0.42 11.26
CA GLU A 7 17.42 0.04 9.91
C GLU A 7 16.20 0.69 9.22
N VAL A 8 14.97 0.20 9.43
CA VAL A 8 13.76 0.90 8.93
C VAL A 8 13.64 2.27 9.58
N HIS A 9 13.86 2.39 10.89
CA HIS A 9 13.78 3.70 11.56
C HIS A 9 14.85 4.67 11.07
N LYS A 10 16.06 4.17 10.79
CA LYS A 10 17.14 4.97 10.21
C LYS A 10 16.77 5.45 8.80
N LEU A 11 16.28 4.54 7.94
CA LEU A 11 15.79 4.87 6.60
C LEU A 11 14.67 5.91 6.64
N ASN A 12 13.72 5.76 7.57
CA ASN A 12 12.63 6.70 7.74
C ASN A 12 13.12 8.08 8.14
N ARG A 13 14.04 8.15 9.12
CA ARG A 13 14.62 9.41 9.57
C ARG A 13 15.39 10.11 8.46
N GLU A 14 16.20 9.36 7.73
CA GLU A 14 16.94 9.89 6.57
C GLU A 14 16.00 10.49 5.53
N ALA A 15 14.89 9.81 5.23
CA ALA A 15 13.88 10.31 4.31
C ALA A 15 13.21 11.59 4.83
N ASP A 16 12.80 11.60 6.10
CA ASP A 16 12.10 12.72 6.72
C ASP A 16 13.01 13.97 6.88
N GLU A 17 14.33 13.80 6.95
CA GLU A 17 15.31 14.88 7.13
C GLU A 17 15.95 15.37 5.82
N THR A 18 15.75 14.68 4.70
CA THR A 18 16.43 14.98 3.42
C THR A 18 15.46 15.52 2.37
N PRO A 19 15.57 16.80 1.97
CA PRO A 19 14.76 17.36 0.89
C PRO A 19 14.88 16.55 -0.40
N GLY A 20 13.76 16.29 -1.06
CA GLY A 20 13.73 15.53 -2.32
C GLY A 20 13.65 14.01 -2.15
N ILE A 21 13.67 13.50 -0.91
CA ILE A 21 13.31 12.12 -0.58
C ILE A 21 11.89 12.11 -0.01
N LEU A 22 10.97 11.39 -0.64
CA LEU A 22 9.61 11.22 -0.14
C LEU A 22 9.41 9.80 0.40
N ARG A 23 8.86 9.71 1.61
CA ARG A 23 8.49 8.44 2.23
C ARG A 23 7.00 8.15 2.11
N ILE A 24 6.68 6.93 1.70
CA ILE A 24 5.32 6.42 1.59
C ILE A 24 5.22 5.12 2.39
N SER A 25 4.30 5.08 3.34
CA SER A 25 3.90 3.88 4.07
C SER A 25 2.68 3.27 3.39
N LEU A 26 2.78 2.00 3.01
CA LEU A 26 1.77 1.34 2.20
C LEU A 26 1.48 -0.07 2.70
N ASP A 27 0.21 -0.48 2.54
CA ASP A 27 -0.27 -1.77 3.01
C ASP A 27 -1.64 -2.11 2.39
N ALA A 28 -1.98 -3.40 2.37
CA ALA A 28 -3.29 -3.89 1.99
C ALA A 28 -4.17 -4.12 3.22
N LYS A 29 -5.33 -3.46 3.25
CA LYS A 29 -6.34 -3.74 4.27
C LYS A 29 -7.02 -5.09 3.99
N ALA A 30 -7.52 -5.71 5.05
CA ALA A 30 -8.44 -6.86 4.94
C ALA A 30 -9.60 -6.57 3.98
N ARG A 31 -9.99 -7.58 3.20
CA ARG A 31 -11.09 -7.50 2.23
C ARG A 31 -12.39 -7.05 2.90
N ILE A 32 -13.08 -6.12 2.25
CA ILE A 32 -14.34 -5.55 2.70
C ILE A 32 -15.46 -6.31 2.01
N LYS A 33 -16.30 -6.98 2.79
CA LYS A 33 -17.52 -7.63 2.31
C LYS A 33 -18.64 -6.60 2.34
N VAL A 34 -19.17 -6.25 1.17
CA VAL A 34 -20.30 -5.33 1.04
C VAL A 34 -21.59 -6.12 1.08
N GLY A 35 -22.52 -5.62 1.87
CA GLY A 35 -23.83 -6.22 2.14
C GLY A 35 -24.32 -5.82 3.52
N PRO A 36 -25.55 -6.20 3.92
CA PRO A 36 -26.16 -5.81 5.18
C PRO A 36 -25.56 -6.57 6.37
N PHE A 37 -24.23 -6.66 6.45
CA PHE A 37 -23.52 -7.33 7.51
C PHE A 37 -23.31 -6.37 8.69
N SER A 38 -23.78 -6.74 9.87
CA SER A 38 -23.35 -6.12 11.13
C SER A 38 -22.68 -7.17 12.02
N ARG A 39 -21.58 -6.81 12.66
CA ARG A 39 -21.01 -7.66 13.71
C ARG A 39 -21.92 -7.58 14.95
N GLY A 40 -22.73 -8.62 15.16
CA GLY A 40 -23.67 -8.72 16.28
C GLY A 40 -25.12 -8.36 15.93
N GLY A 41 -25.52 -8.43 14.66
CA GLY A 41 -26.93 -8.32 14.22
C GLY A 41 -27.55 -6.92 14.24
N TYR A 42 -26.87 -5.90 14.79
CA TYR A 42 -27.42 -4.54 14.87
C TYR A 42 -26.39 -3.50 14.48
N SER A 43 -26.76 -2.55 13.61
CA SER A 43 -26.02 -1.30 13.48
C SER A 43 -26.39 -0.35 14.61
N ARG A 44 -25.46 0.52 15.05
CA ARG A 44 -25.75 1.53 16.08
C ARG A 44 -26.75 2.58 15.58
N GLN A 45 -27.10 2.56 14.30
CA GLN A 45 -28.10 3.40 13.66
C GLN A 45 -29.49 2.73 13.50
N HIS A 46 -29.80 1.67 14.26
CA HIS A 46 -31.11 0.99 14.22
C HIS A 46 -31.53 0.49 12.82
N LYS A 47 -30.56 0.09 11.98
CA LYS A 47 -30.83 -0.72 10.80
C LYS A 47 -30.51 -2.18 11.10
N ASP A 48 -31.46 -3.08 10.78
CA ASP A 48 -31.31 -4.53 10.90
C ASP A 48 -30.15 -5.01 10.02
N GLY A 49 -29.19 -5.70 10.63
CA GLY A 49 -28.10 -6.38 9.93
C GLY A 49 -28.36 -7.88 9.91
N ILE A 50 -28.10 -8.54 8.78
CA ILE A 50 -28.30 -9.98 8.65
C ILE A 50 -27.14 -10.70 9.34
N ASP A 51 -27.48 -11.55 10.31
CA ASP A 51 -26.52 -12.36 11.06
C ASP A 51 -26.27 -13.68 10.30
N HIS A 52 -25.06 -13.81 9.77
CA HIS A 52 -24.42 -15.07 9.32
C HIS A 52 -25.22 -16.02 8.40
N ASP A 53 -25.10 -15.86 7.06
CA ASP A 53 -25.02 -16.93 6.02
C ASP A 53 -25.28 -16.46 4.57
N PHE A 54 -25.00 -15.19 4.23
CA PHE A 54 -25.19 -14.68 2.86
C PHE A 54 -23.85 -14.34 2.18
N ASP A 55 -23.76 -14.69 0.89
CA ASP A 55 -22.68 -14.23 0.02
C ASP A 55 -22.72 -12.69 -0.07
N PRO A 56 -21.57 -12.00 0.05
CA PRO A 56 -21.54 -10.55 -0.10
C PRO A 56 -21.90 -10.14 -1.53
N ASP A 57 -22.61 -9.02 -1.67
CA ASP A 57 -22.97 -8.45 -2.97
C ASP A 57 -21.72 -8.11 -3.80
N VAL A 58 -20.69 -7.59 -3.12
CA VAL A 58 -19.36 -7.37 -3.69
C VAL A 58 -18.29 -7.49 -2.62
N VAL A 59 -17.10 -7.95 -3.02
CA VAL A 59 -15.91 -7.94 -2.16
C VAL A 59 -14.92 -6.92 -2.69
N LEU A 60 -14.66 -5.89 -1.90
CA LEU A 60 -13.70 -4.85 -2.23
C LEU A 60 -12.34 -5.17 -1.60
N GLY A 61 -11.29 -5.05 -2.40
CA GLY A 61 -9.93 -4.83 -1.91
C GLY A 61 -9.74 -3.37 -1.59
N LEU A 62 -9.03 -3.09 -0.50
CA LEU A 62 -8.59 -1.74 -0.13
C LEU A 62 -7.09 -1.76 0.08
N PHE A 63 -6.40 -0.88 -0.62
CA PHE A 63 -4.97 -0.64 -0.49
C PHE A 63 -4.76 0.83 -0.15
N GLY A 64 -3.81 1.13 0.73
CA GLY A 64 -3.62 2.48 1.19
C GLY A 64 -2.19 2.96 1.12
N PHE A 65 -2.07 4.28 1.04
CA PHE A 65 -0.84 5.02 1.23
C PHE A 65 -1.03 6.03 2.36
N LEU A 66 0.00 6.17 3.18
CA LEU A 66 0.19 7.28 4.11
C LEU A 66 1.53 7.94 3.75
N LEU A 67 1.51 9.25 3.50
CA LEU A 67 2.69 10.09 3.34
C LEU A 67 2.95 10.78 4.69
N PRO A 68 3.85 10.25 5.54
CA PRO A 68 3.92 10.67 6.94
C PRO A 68 4.38 12.12 7.13
N GLU A 69 5.12 12.67 6.17
CA GLU A 69 5.58 14.06 6.18
C GLU A 69 4.43 15.07 6.06
N HIS A 70 3.36 14.71 5.33
CA HIS A 70 2.23 15.60 5.05
C HIS A 70 0.95 15.21 5.76
N ASP A 71 0.95 14.06 6.42
CA ASP A 71 -0.25 13.46 6.98
C ASP A 71 -1.35 13.26 5.92
N ASP A 72 -0.93 12.98 4.69
CA ASP A 72 -1.81 12.71 3.56
C ASP A 72 -2.05 11.20 3.42
N THR A 73 -3.32 10.83 3.25
CA THR A 73 -3.75 9.44 3.08
C THR A 73 -4.45 9.26 1.74
N HIS A 74 -4.10 8.20 1.01
CA HIS A 74 -4.74 7.85 -0.25
C HIS A 74 -5.22 6.41 -0.17
N PHE A 75 -6.47 6.16 -0.57
CA PHE A 75 -7.09 4.85 -0.57
C PHE A 75 -7.49 4.43 -1.98
N TYR A 76 -7.02 3.26 -2.38
CA TYR A 76 -7.28 2.63 -3.66
C TYR A 76 -8.17 1.41 -3.43
N PHE A 77 -9.41 1.51 -3.89
CA PHE A 77 -10.37 0.42 -3.87
C PHE A 77 -10.32 -0.36 -5.18
N THR A 78 -10.62 -1.65 -5.12
CA THR A 78 -10.77 -2.47 -6.33
C THR A 78 -11.72 -3.63 -6.10
N LYS A 79 -12.46 -4.00 -7.14
CA LYS A 79 -13.22 -5.27 -7.19
C LYS A 79 -12.33 -6.48 -7.50
N SER A 80 -11.09 -6.23 -7.91
CA SER A 80 -10.16 -7.27 -8.34
C SER A 80 -9.21 -7.70 -7.22
N LYS A 81 -8.11 -8.38 -7.58
CA LYS A 81 -7.07 -8.80 -6.62
C LYS A 81 -5.99 -7.74 -6.47
N ILE A 82 -5.57 -7.49 -5.23
CA ILE A 82 -4.39 -6.66 -4.92
C ILE A 82 -3.15 -7.50 -5.24
N THR A 83 -2.76 -7.53 -6.52
CA THR A 83 -1.57 -8.23 -7.01
C THR A 83 -0.37 -7.28 -7.08
N ALA A 84 0.81 -7.82 -7.38
CA ALA A 84 1.99 -7.00 -7.69
C ALA A 84 1.71 -5.90 -8.75
N ASP A 85 0.92 -6.22 -9.78
CA ASP A 85 0.56 -5.27 -10.83
C ASP A 85 -0.33 -4.15 -10.29
N PHE A 86 -1.36 -4.49 -9.51
CA PHE A 86 -2.23 -3.52 -8.87
C PHE A 86 -1.44 -2.57 -7.96
N ILE A 87 -0.51 -3.11 -7.16
CA ILE A 87 0.28 -2.30 -6.23
C ILE A 87 1.12 -1.26 -6.98
N VAL A 88 1.75 -1.65 -8.10
CA VAL A 88 2.56 -0.72 -8.88
C VAL A 88 1.70 0.26 -9.67
N ASP A 89 0.53 -0.15 -10.18
CA ASP A 89 -0.43 0.79 -10.80
C ASP A 89 -0.90 1.86 -9.79
N ALA A 90 -1.18 1.48 -8.54
CA ALA A 90 -1.52 2.43 -7.48
C ALA A 90 -0.36 3.40 -7.19
N ILE A 91 0.88 2.90 -7.13
CA ILE A 91 2.09 3.74 -6.97
C ILE A 91 2.22 4.71 -8.15
N GLU A 92 1.98 4.25 -9.39
CA GLU A 92 2.02 5.06 -10.61
C GLU A 92 0.96 6.16 -10.61
N SER A 93 -0.27 5.84 -10.16
CA SER A 93 -1.35 6.81 -10.00
C SER A 93 -0.93 7.93 -9.04
N LEU A 94 -0.54 7.58 -7.80
CA LEU A 94 -0.07 8.56 -6.81
C LEU A 94 1.11 9.38 -7.34
N TRP A 95 2.10 8.71 -7.95
CA TRP A 95 3.29 9.37 -8.47
C TRP A 95 2.97 10.40 -9.57
N SER A 96 1.95 10.14 -10.39
CA SER A 96 1.53 11.05 -11.46
C SER A 96 1.10 12.43 -10.94
N GLU A 97 0.54 12.49 -9.74
CA GLU A 97 0.14 13.72 -9.05
C GLU A 97 1.34 14.36 -8.34
N LEU A 98 2.12 13.56 -7.60
CA LEU A 98 3.24 14.06 -6.80
C LEU A 98 4.34 14.70 -7.65
N LYS A 99 4.66 14.12 -8.81
CA LYS A 99 5.73 14.62 -9.69
C LYS A 99 5.44 16.00 -10.30
N GLN A 100 4.18 16.42 -10.34
CA GLN A 100 3.78 17.72 -10.89
C GLN A 100 4.03 18.85 -9.90
N THR A 101 3.94 18.56 -8.60
CA THR A 101 3.95 19.57 -7.53
C THR A 101 5.27 19.58 -6.76
N ARG A 102 6.09 18.52 -6.89
CA ARG A 102 7.26 18.29 -6.04
C ARG A 102 8.46 17.82 -6.85
N LYS A 103 9.65 18.29 -6.46
CA LYS A 103 10.93 17.80 -6.99
C LYS A 103 11.44 16.66 -6.11
N ILE A 104 11.03 15.44 -6.43
CA ILE A 104 11.41 14.23 -5.72
C ILE A 104 12.38 13.44 -6.59
N HIS A 105 13.55 13.10 -6.05
CA HIS A 105 14.52 12.23 -6.71
C HIS A 105 14.56 10.82 -6.11
N THR A 106 14.06 10.64 -4.89
CA THR A 106 14.05 9.33 -4.20
C THR A 106 12.68 9.05 -3.57
N LEU A 107 12.16 7.84 -3.80
CA LEU A 107 11.01 7.31 -3.08
C LEU A 107 11.44 6.22 -2.09
N VAL A 108 11.04 6.37 -0.83
CA VAL A 108 11.18 5.36 0.21
C VAL A 108 9.83 4.70 0.43
N LEU A 109 9.73 3.42 0.08
CA LEU A 109 8.50 2.63 0.20
C LEU A 109 8.57 1.72 1.42
N ASN A 110 7.76 2.05 2.42
CA ASN A 110 7.61 1.31 3.66
C ASN A 110 6.48 0.29 3.52
N MET A 111 6.82 -1.00 3.49
CA MET A 111 5.86 -2.05 3.18
C MET A 111 5.96 -3.22 4.15
N ASP A 112 4.92 -4.04 4.20
CA ASP A 112 5.02 -5.39 4.73
C ASP A 112 5.75 -6.29 3.71
N ASN A 113 6.32 -7.41 4.17
CA ASN A 113 6.94 -8.40 3.28
C ASN A 113 5.91 -9.44 2.81
N GLY A 114 4.78 -8.97 2.29
CA GLY A 114 3.63 -9.77 1.85
C GLY A 114 3.89 -10.57 0.56
N PRO A 115 2.99 -11.51 0.19
CA PRO A 115 3.20 -12.41 -0.95
C PRO A 115 3.22 -11.72 -2.31
N GLU A 116 2.59 -10.55 -2.43
CA GLU A 116 2.44 -9.80 -3.68
C GLU A 116 3.47 -8.67 -3.84
N ASN A 117 4.14 -8.26 -2.76
CA ASN A 117 5.09 -7.15 -2.75
C ASN A 117 6.47 -7.49 -2.14
N ASN A 118 6.70 -8.72 -1.65
CA ASN A 118 8.03 -9.11 -1.17
C ASN A 118 9.09 -9.03 -2.27
N SER A 119 10.34 -8.79 -1.87
CA SER A 119 11.44 -8.54 -2.81
C SER A 119 11.92 -9.77 -3.59
N HIS A 120 11.28 -10.93 -3.43
CA HIS A 120 11.53 -12.15 -4.21
C HIS A 120 10.37 -12.44 -5.19
N ARG A 121 9.27 -11.67 -5.11
CA ARG A 121 8.18 -11.77 -6.06
C ARG A 121 8.63 -11.15 -7.37
N THR A 122 8.89 -12.00 -8.36
CA THR A 122 9.52 -11.60 -9.63
C THR A 122 8.70 -10.54 -10.37
N GLN A 123 7.37 -10.69 -10.41
CA GLN A 123 6.50 -9.69 -11.02
C GLN A 123 6.60 -8.34 -10.32
N PHE A 124 6.63 -8.32 -8.99
CA PHE A 124 6.74 -7.08 -8.23
C PHE A 124 8.06 -6.37 -8.50
N ILE A 125 9.18 -7.09 -8.41
CA ILE A 125 10.50 -6.51 -8.71
C ILE A 125 10.57 -6.00 -10.15
N LYS A 126 10.05 -6.75 -11.13
CA LYS A 126 9.97 -6.27 -12.52
C LYS A 126 9.25 -4.92 -12.59
N ARG A 127 8.01 -4.88 -12.08
CA ARG A 127 7.13 -3.72 -12.18
C ARG A 127 7.73 -2.50 -11.48
N ILE A 128 8.27 -2.67 -10.27
CA ILE A 128 8.81 -1.54 -9.50
C ILE A 128 10.15 -1.04 -10.06
N VAL A 129 10.98 -1.90 -10.67
CA VAL A 129 12.18 -1.48 -11.40
C VAL A 129 11.81 -0.71 -12.67
N ASP A 130 10.85 -1.21 -13.44
CA ASP A 130 10.37 -0.52 -14.65
C ASP A 130 9.80 0.87 -14.29
N PHE A 131 9.02 0.95 -13.21
CA PHE A 131 8.53 2.21 -12.65
C PHE A 131 9.66 3.17 -12.27
N ALA A 132 10.65 2.70 -11.49
CA ALA A 132 11.78 3.52 -11.05
C ALA A 132 12.54 4.10 -12.25
N TYR A 133 12.80 3.26 -13.25
CA TYR A 133 13.57 3.63 -14.43
C TYR A 133 12.82 4.62 -15.32
N SER A 134 11.54 4.37 -15.58
CA SER A 134 10.71 5.23 -16.42
C SER A 134 10.54 6.63 -15.85
N ASN A 135 10.70 6.79 -14.53
CA ASN A 135 10.58 8.06 -13.83
C ASN A 135 11.93 8.63 -13.37
N SER A 136 13.06 7.98 -13.71
CA SER A 136 14.40 8.37 -13.26
C SER A 136 14.50 8.56 -11.74
N LEU A 137 13.83 7.69 -10.99
CA LEU A 137 13.78 7.70 -9.54
C LEU A 137 14.76 6.71 -8.92
N HIS A 138 15.34 7.11 -7.80
CA HIS A 138 15.88 6.15 -6.84
C HIS A 138 14.74 5.60 -6.00
N VAL A 139 14.46 4.31 -6.07
CA VAL A 139 13.44 3.67 -5.22
C VAL A 139 14.12 2.82 -4.15
N ARG A 140 13.77 3.04 -2.89
CA ARG A 140 14.27 2.29 -1.72
C ARG A 140 13.11 1.54 -1.09
N LEU A 141 13.18 0.22 -1.09
CA LEU A 141 12.17 -0.64 -0.49
C LEU A 141 12.60 -0.97 0.94
N GLY A 142 11.84 -0.49 1.92
CA GLY A 142 12.02 -0.76 3.34
C GLY A 142 10.92 -1.68 3.85
N TYR A 143 11.24 -2.93 4.14
CA TYR A 143 10.27 -3.92 4.59
C TYR A 143 10.28 -4.09 6.10
N TYR A 144 9.10 -4.03 6.73
CA TYR A 144 8.95 -4.46 8.10
C TYR A 144 9.03 -6.00 8.19
N PRO A 145 9.90 -6.58 9.03
CA PRO A 145 9.98 -8.02 9.21
C PRO A 145 8.67 -8.62 9.74
N PRO A 146 8.51 -9.96 9.64
CA PRO A 146 7.37 -10.65 10.26
C PRO A 146 7.17 -10.25 11.72
N TYR A 147 5.91 -10.12 12.14
CA TYR A 147 5.50 -9.68 13.49
C TYR A 147 5.84 -8.22 13.85
N HIS A 148 6.37 -7.45 12.90
CA HIS A 148 6.72 -6.03 13.08
C HIS A 148 5.92 -5.10 12.15
N SER A 149 4.99 -5.63 11.35
CA SER A 149 4.11 -4.82 10.47
C SER A 149 3.33 -3.77 11.25
N LYS A 150 2.96 -4.03 12.51
CA LYS A 150 2.32 -3.05 13.42
C LYS A 150 3.07 -1.71 13.59
N TYR A 151 4.36 -1.66 13.23
CA TYR A 151 5.17 -0.45 13.26
C TYR A 151 5.18 0.30 11.92
N ASN A 152 4.61 -0.28 10.87
CA ASN A 152 4.33 0.39 9.61
C ASN A 152 3.30 1.51 9.88
N PRO A 153 3.61 2.79 9.62
CA PRO A 153 2.74 3.91 10.01
C PRO A 153 1.27 3.79 9.57
N ILE A 154 1.03 3.22 8.38
CA ILE A 154 -0.32 3.03 7.83
C ILE A 154 -1.23 2.13 8.67
N GLU A 155 -0.69 1.22 9.49
CA GLU A 155 -1.49 0.39 10.40
C GLU A 155 -2.34 1.23 11.37
N ARG A 156 -1.87 2.43 11.73
CA ARG A 156 -2.64 3.36 12.57
C ARG A 156 -3.78 4.01 11.80
N VAL A 157 -3.60 4.23 10.50
CA VAL A 157 -4.65 4.72 9.59
C VAL A 157 -5.75 3.68 9.49
N TRP A 158 -5.39 2.40 9.39
CA TRP A 158 -6.35 1.29 9.45
C TRP A 158 -7.14 1.24 10.74
N GLY A 159 -6.48 1.40 11.89
CA GLY A 159 -7.18 1.51 13.17
C GLY A 159 -8.14 2.70 13.23
N ARG A 160 -7.82 3.84 12.60
CA ARG A 160 -8.74 4.98 12.50
C ARG A 160 -9.92 4.70 11.57
N LEU A 161 -9.67 4.11 10.41
CA LEU A 161 -10.71 3.76 9.44
C LEU A 161 -11.70 2.75 10.01
N GLU A 162 -11.20 1.71 10.69
CA GLU A 162 -12.04 0.72 11.37
C GLU A 162 -12.92 1.35 12.45
N ASN A 163 -12.38 2.26 13.24
CA ASN A 163 -13.15 2.99 14.25
C ASN A 163 -14.17 3.93 13.61
N HIS A 164 -13.84 4.55 12.48
CA HIS A 164 -14.75 5.43 11.73
C HIS A 164 -15.93 4.66 11.14
N TRP A 165 -15.71 3.44 10.66
CA TRP A 165 -16.78 2.55 10.18
C TRP A 165 -17.54 1.84 11.31
N ASN A 166 -17.07 1.93 12.56
CA ASN A 166 -17.66 1.16 13.65
C ASN A 166 -19.10 1.59 13.93
N GLY A 167 -20.05 0.66 13.72
CA GLY A 167 -21.48 0.89 13.92
C GLY A 167 -22.25 1.22 12.64
N GLU A 168 -21.55 1.37 11.52
CA GLU A 168 -22.15 1.54 10.18
C GLU A 168 -22.39 0.19 9.50
N LEU A 169 -23.49 0.10 8.75
CA LEU A 169 -23.67 -0.95 7.75
C LEU A 169 -22.89 -0.58 6.49
N LEU A 170 -22.04 -1.47 5.99
CA LEU A 170 -21.33 -1.31 4.72
C LEU A 170 -22.10 -2.02 3.60
N ASP A 171 -23.34 -1.56 3.38
CA ASP A 171 -24.36 -2.21 2.55
C ASP A 171 -24.29 -1.86 1.06
N SER A 172 -23.50 -0.85 0.68
CA SER A 172 -23.21 -0.54 -0.72
C SER A 172 -21.78 -0.07 -0.93
N GLU A 173 -21.29 -0.20 -2.15
CA GLU A 173 -19.99 0.33 -2.57
C GLU A 173 -19.91 1.85 -2.38
N GLU A 174 -20.95 2.57 -2.79
CA GLU A 174 -21.04 4.03 -2.58
C GLU A 174 -20.91 4.39 -1.10
N LYS A 175 -21.56 3.61 -0.21
CA LYS A 175 -21.47 3.85 1.22
C LYS A 175 -20.08 3.57 1.77
N VAL A 176 -19.42 2.49 1.32
CA VAL A 176 -18.03 2.18 1.71
C VAL A 176 -17.10 3.32 1.33
N LEU A 177 -17.16 3.79 0.08
CA LEU A 177 -16.33 4.87 -0.44
C LEU A 177 -16.63 6.21 0.26
N GLY A 178 -17.92 6.52 0.45
CA GLY A 178 -18.36 7.77 1.10
C GLY A 178 -18.03 7.82 2.59
N LEU A 179 -18.10 6.69 3.30
CA LEU A 179 -17.63 6.63 4.68
C LEU A 179 -16.10 6.74 4.75
N ALA A 180 -15.37 6.10 3.83
CA ALA A 180 -13.92 6.24 3.78
C ALA A 180 -13.49 7.70 3.54
N SER A 181 -14.13 8.41 2.60
CA SER A 181 -13.78 9.79 2.23
C SER A 181 -14.04 10.82 3.34
N THR A 182 -14.95 10.52 4.27
CA THR A 182 -15.30 11.39 5.41
C THR A 182 -14.46 11.12 6.66
N MET A 183 -13.63 10.07 6.65
CA MET A 183 -12.66 9.85 7.71
C MET A 183 -11.66 11.00 7.75
N THR A 184 -11.17 11.36 8.93
CA THR A 184 -10.04 12.30 9.06
C THR A 184 -8.81 11.62 9.63
N TRP A 185 -7.65 11.86 9.02
CA TRP A 185 -6.33 11.56 9.56
C TRP A 185 -5.61 12.87 9.87
N LYS A 186 -5.42 13.16 11.17
CA LYS A 186 -4.77 14.40 11.67
C LYS A 186 -5.30 15.71 11.03
N GLY A 187 -6.59 15.75 10.73
CA GLY A 187 -7.25 16.92 10.15
C GLY A 187 -7.43 16.87 8.63
N ASN A 188 -6.73 15.97 7.92
CA ASN A 188 -6.87 15.78 6.49
C ASN A 188 -7.85 14.65 6.17
N THR A 189 -8.61 14.78 5.09
CA THR A 189 -9.47 13.71 4.55
C THR A 189 -8.70 12.89 3.53
N PRO A 190 -8.94 11.57 3.43
CA PRO A 190 -8.26 10.74 2.45
C PRO A 190 -8.73 11.04 1.02
N THR A 191 -7.80 10.98 0.07
CA THR A 191 -8.13 10.87 -1.35
C THR A 191 -8.57 9.45 -1.64
N ILE A 192 -9.70 9.28 -2.33
CA ILE A 192 -10.28 7.98 -2.66
C ILE A 192 -10.24 7.77 -4.17
N GLU A 193 -9.74 6.61 -4.60
CA GLU A 193 -9.77 6.16 -5.99
C GLU A 193 -10.36 4.75 -6.08
N MET A 194 -11.28 4.53 -7.02
CA MET A 194 -11.68 3.18 -7.44
C MET A 194 -10.86 2.79 -8.66
N VAL A 195 -10.00 1.80 -8.50
CA VAL A 195 -9.17 1.27 -9.58
C VAL A 195 -9.98 0.21 -10.33
N GLU A 196 -10.42 0.61 -11.52
CA GLU A 196 -11.10 -0.27 -12.47
C GLU A 196 -10.09 -1.16 -13.20
N GLY A 197 -10.52 -2.39 -13.52
CA GLY A 197 -9.70 -3.35 -14.26
C GLY A 197 -9.56 -4.70 -13.58
N ASN A 198 -8.98 -5.64 -14.31
CA ASN A 198 -8.84 -7.03 -13.88
C ASN A 198 -7.37 -7.39 -13.63
N TYR A 199 -7.04 -7.65 -12.37
CA TYR A 199 -5.72 -8.05 -11.91
C TYR A 199 -5.66 -9.56 -11.68
N ASN A 200 -5.03 -10.26 -12.62
CA ASN A 200 -4.89 -11.71 -12.58
C ASN A 200 -3.74 -12.16 -11.66
N THR A 201 -3.93 -13.27 -10.95
CA THR A 201 -2.88 -13.91 -10.14
C THR A 201 -1.99 -14.82 -10.98
N GLY A 202 -0.78 -15.07 -10.49
CA GLY A 202 0.12 -16.09 -11.08
C GLY A 202 1.17 -15.54 -12.04
N ALA A 203 1.16 -14.24 -12.32
CA ALA A 203 2.22 -13.57 -13.08
C ALA A 203 3.60 -13.81 -12.41
N LYS A 204 4.52 -14.39 -13.19
CA LYS A 204 5.88 -14.73 -12.78
C LYS A 204 6.80 -14.64 -13.99
N LEU A 205 7.99 -14.09 -13.77
CA LEU A 205 9.06 -14.12 -14.75
C LEU A 205 9.81 -15.46 -14.72
N THR A 206 10.37 -15.83 -15.86
CA THR A 206 11.39 -16.88 -15.93
C THR A 206 12.67 -16.46 -15.21
N LYS A 207 13.52 -17.44 -14.85
CA LYS A 207 14.81 -17.16 -14.21
C LYS A 207 15.70 -16.25 -15.07
N THR A 208 15.72 -16.48 -16.39
CA THR A 208 16.52 -15.72 -17.35
C THR A 208 16.09 -14.26 -17.44
N GLU A 209 14.78 -14.01 -17.47
CA GLU A 209 14.26 -12.63 -17.44
C GLU A 209 14.58 -11.96 -16.11
N MET A 210 14.36 -12.67 -15.01
CA MET A 210 14.56 -12.13 -13.67
C MET A 210 16.02 -11.73 -13.41
N GLN A 211 17.00 -12.47 -13.94
CA GLN A 211 18.43 -12.11 -13.83
C GLN A 211 18.74 -10.68 -14.31
N LYS A 212 18.03 -10.19 -15.33
CA LYS A 212 18.21 -8.81 -15.83
C LYS A 212 17.76 -7.78 -14.80
N TYR A 213 16.73 -8.08 -14.02
CA TYR A 213 16.22 -7.20 -12.97
C TYR A 213 17.04 -7.32 -11.68
N GLU A 214 17.56 -8.51 -11.37
CA GLU A 214 18.46 -8.71 -10.24
C GLU A 214 19.74 -7.87 -10.34
N GLN A 215 20.26 -7.65 -11.55
CA GLN A 215 21.40 -6.76 -11.79
C GLN A 215 21.09 -5.27 -11.60
N ARG A 216 19.80 -4.91 -11.54
CA ARG A 216 19.31 -3.53 -11.41
C ARG A 216 18.98 -3.15 -9.96
N ILE A 217 19.04 -4.12 -9.05
CA ILE A 217 18.72 -3.91 -7.64
C ILE A 217 19.93 -4.26 -6.76
N SER A 218 20.08 -3.53 -5.67
CA SER A 218 21.08 -3.79 -4.64
C SER A 218 20.37 -4.16 -3.35
N ARG A 219 20.79 -5.26 -2.71
CA ARG A 219 20.21 -5.67 -1.42
C ARG A 219 21.17 -5.34 -0.29
N HIS A 220 20.61 -4.95 0.85
CA HIS A 220 21.42 -4.69 2.03
C HIS A 220 22.23 -5.93 2.42
N PRO A 221 23.55 -5.83 2.67
CA PRO A 221 24.45 -6.98 2.79
C PRO A 221 24.08 -7.93 3.93
N LYS A 222 23.47 -7.43 5.00
CA LYS A 222 23.06 -8.22 6.18
C LYS A 222 21.56 -8.52 6.23
N LEU A 223 20.74 -7.68 5.60
CA LEU A 223 19.28 -7.72 5.76
C LEU A 223 18.56 -8.19 4.48
N GLY A 224 19.30 -8.28 3.38
CA GLY A 224 18.92 -8.96 2.16
C GLY A 224 17.56 -8.47 1.65
N LYS A 225 16.60 -9.39 1.66
CA LYS A 225 15.24 -9.18 1.16
C LYS A 225 14.46 -8.06 1.82
N TYR A 226 14.87 -7.59 3.00
CA TYR A 226 14.14 -6.54 3.72
C TYR A 226 14.51 -5.12 3.32
N PHE A 227 15.61 -4.93 2.59
CA PHE A 227 16.09 -3.62 2.18
C PHE A 227 16.69 -3.72 0.79
N VAL A 228 16.01 -3.11 -0.18
CA VAL A 228 16.38 -3.19 -1.59
C VAL A 228 16.41 -1.80 -2.19
N ASP A 229 17.54 -1.44 -2.77
CA ASP A 229 17.74 -0.18 -3.49
C ASP A 229 17.68 -0.43 -4.99
N ILE A 230 16.95 0.45 -5.68
CA ILE A 230 16.81 0.49 -7.14
C ILE A 230 17.33 1.85 -7.58
N ASN A 231 18.60 1.88 -7.99
CA ASN A 231 19.24 3.13 -8.41
C ASN A 231 18.65 3.60 -9.75
N PRO A 232 18.52 4.91 -9.97
CA PRO A 232 18.11 5.42 -11.27
C PRO A 232 19.16 5.02 -12.32
N LEU A 233 18.73 4.88 -13.58
CA LEU A 233 19.67 4.75 -14.67
C LEU A 233 20.60 5.98 -14.64
N ARG A 234 21.92 5.74 -14.62
CA ARG A 234 22.88 6.81 -14.84
C ARG A 234 22.61 7.37 -16.23
N ALA A 235 22.27 8.66 -16.29
CA ALA A 235 22.17 9.41 -17.54
C ALA A 235 23.53 9.43 -18.26
#